data_AF-A0A512CDG9-F1
#
_entry.id   AF-A0A512CDG9-F1
#
_cell.length_a   1.000
_cell.length_b   1.000
_cell.length_c   1.000
_cell.angle_alpha   90.00
_cell.angle_beta   90.00
_cell.angle_gamma   90.00
#
_symmetry.space_group_name_H-M   'P 1'
#
loop_
_entity.id
_entity.type
_entity.pdbx_description
1 polymer ?
#
loop_
_entity_poly.entity_id
_entity_poly.type
_entity_poly.pdbx_seq_one_letter_code
_entity_poly.pdbx_strand_id
1 'polypeptide(L)'
;MIKLLPDKVGEYLKIQTLTGHKEPVNISAIQATYQHWSESSKTIIIDIMDGAGPVASVLLLGNIQKLNLDFEEVKPYGFSRILERKCQRVWEAENRMDEVAELEFIHAGRFLISIKGEQLRHADLWDFADKLDLNGLK
;
A
#
# COMPACT_ATOMS: atom_id res chain seq x y z
N MET A 1 6.20 20.61 10.60
CA MET A 1 6.48 19.26 10.08
C MET A 1 5.34 18.90 9.16
N ILE A 2 5.58 18.73 7.86
CA ILE A 2 4.52 18.40 6.90
C ILE A 2 4.09 16.96 7.20
N LYS A 3 2.83 16.78 7.62
CA LYS A 3 2.28 15.50 8.07
C LYS A 3 1.70 14.78 6.85
N LEU A 4 2.56 14.12 6.08
CA LEU A 4 2.18 13.45 4.83
C LEU A 4 1.23 12.26 5.04
N LEU A 5 1.30 11.63 6.22
CA LEU A 5 0.49 10.48 6.61
C LEU A 5 -0.12 10.68 8.00
N PRO A 6 -1.39 10.30 8.22
CA PRO A 6 -2.08 10.49 9.49
C PRO A 6 -1.43 9.69 10.63
N ASP A 7 -1.54 10.15 11.88
CA ASP A 7 -1.02 9.41 13.04
C ASP A 7 -1.93 8.26 13.46
N LYS A 8 -3.19 8.27 13.02
CA LYS A 8 -4.19 7.24 13.30
C LYS A 8 -5.04 7.00 12.06
N VAL A 9 -5.32 5.73 11.76
CA VAL A 9 -6.24 5.30 10.70
C VAL A 9 -7.10 4.19 11.28
N GLY A 10 -8.39 4.45 11.47
CA GLY A 10 -9.28 3.50 12.14
C GLY A 10 -8.74 3.08 13.52
N GLU A 11 -8.47 1.79 13.68
CA GLU A 11 -7.95 1.16 14.90
C GLU A 11 -6.41 1.08 14.94
N TYR A 12 -5.72 1.67 13.96
CA TYR A 12 -4.28 1.57 13.84
C TYR A 12 -3.60 2.90 14.18
N LEU A 13 -2.57 2.82 15.02
CA LEU A 13 -1.72 3.95 15.41
C LEU A 13 -0.39 3.88 14.68
N LYS A 14 0.06 5.00 14.12
CA LYS A 14 1.37 5.10 13.48
C LYS A 14 2.46 5.04 14.55
N ILE A 15 3.32 4.03 14.45
CA ILE A 15 4.43 3.81 15.40
C ILE A 15 5.79 4.18 14.79
N GLN A 16 5.89 4.22 13.46
CA GLN A 16 7.14 4.54 12.77
C GLN A 16 6.88 5.31 11.48
N THR A 17 7.81 6.17 11.11
CA THR A 17 7.89 6.79 9.79
C THR A 17 9.35 6.76 9.33
N LEU A 18 9.57 6.29 8.11
CA LEU A 18 10.86 6.19 7.48
C LEU A 18 10.83 6.93 6.14
N THR A 19 11.55 8.04 6.07
CA THR A 19 11.70 8.84 4.85
C THR A 19 13.03 8.51 4.18
N GLY A 20 13.08 8.55 2.85
CA GLY A 20 14.33 8.44 2.09
C GLY A 20 14.92 7.03 2.00
N HIS A 21 14.16 5.99 2.37
CA HIS A 21 14.66 4.61 2.34
C HIS A 21 14.96 4.06 0.94
N LYS A 22 14.51 4.75 -0.12
CA LYS A 22 14.88 4.47 -1.52
C LYS A 22 15.80 5.53 -2.14
N GLU A 23 16.36 6.45 -1.35
CA GLU A 23 17.36 7.42 -1.82
C GLU A 23 18.60 6.78 -2.46
N PRO A 24 19.13 5.63 -1.99
CA PRO A 24 20.28 4.98 -2.62
C PRO A 24 20.07 4.60 -4.09
N VAL A 25 18.81 4.49 -4.54
CA VAL A 25 18.43 4.25 -5.95
C VAL A 25 17.80 5.48 -6.61
N ASN A 26 17.99 6.67 -6.03
CA ASN A 26 17.46 7.95 -6.48
C ASN A 26 15.92 8.00 -6.58
N ILE A 27 15.23 7.39 -5.62
CA ILE A 27 13.76 7.40 -5.54
C ILE A 27 13.34 8.05 -4.23
N SER A 28 12.47 9.06 -4.33
CA SER A 28 11.80 9.65 -3.18
C SER A 28 10.68 8.72 -2.71
N ALA A 29 10.76 8.28 -1.45
CA ALA A 29 9.76 7.41 -0.86
C ALA A 29 9.61 7.66 0.64
N ILE A 30 8.39 7.44 1.13
CA ILE A 30 8.05 7.43 2.56
C ILE A 30 7.39 6.10 2.90
N GLN A 31 7.79 5.54 4.03
CA GLN A 31 7.18 4.37 4.61
C GLN A 31 6.64 4.71 6.00
N ALA A 32 5.50 4.16 6.37
CA ALA A 32 5.00 4.24 7.72
C ALA A 32 4.50 2.88 8.20
N THR A 33 4.78 2.60 9.48
CA THR A 33 4.32 1.39 10.16
C THR A 33 3.24 1.78 11.13
N TYR A 34 2.13 1.08 11.04
CA TYR A 34 0.96 1.20 11.88
C TYR A 34 0.74 -0.08 12.67
N GLN A 35 0.34 0.03 13.92
CA GLN A 35 0.04 -1.10 14.80
C GLN A 35 -1.37 -0.97 15.35
N HIS A 36 -2.10 -2.09 15.42
CA HIS A 36 -3.43 -2.11 15.99
C HIS A 36 -3.38 -1.77 17.49
N TRP A 37 -4.31 -0.92 17.95
CA TRP A 37 -4.25 -0.37 19.31
C TRP A 37 -4.45 -1.43 20.41
N SER A 38 -5.21 -2.50 20.14
CA SER A 38 -5.52 -3.58 21.10
C SER A 38 -4.89 -4.92 20.76
N GLU A 39 -4.37 -5.11 19.55
CA GLU A 39 -3.83 -6.39 19.06
C GLU A 39 -2.45 -6.15 18.44
N SER A 40 -1.41 -6.06 19.28
CA SER A 40 -0.07 -5.61 18.85
C SER A 40 0.60 -6.49 17.78
N SER A 41 0.13 -7.72 17.57
CA SER A 41 0.59 -8.59 16.47
C SER A 41 0.14 -8.09 15.10
N LYS A 42 -0.99 -7.36 15.01
CA LYS A 42 -1.53 -6.82 13.76
C LYS A 42 -0.79 -5.54 13.39
N THR A 43 -0.09 -5.60 12.26
CA THR A 43 0.66 -4.46 11.73
C THR A 43 0.26 -4.16 10.29
N ILE A 44 0.34 -2.88 9.92
CA ILE A 44 0.17 -2.41 8.55
C ILE A 44 1.36 -1.54 8.19
N ILE A 45 2.00 -1.86 7.08
CA ILE A 45 3.09 -1.09 6.49
C ILE A 45 2.55 -0.45 5.22
N ILE A 46 2.65 0.87 5.12
CA ILE A 46 2.39 1.61 3.89
C ILE A 46 3.71 2.12 3.33
N ASP A 47 3.94 1.87 2.05
CA ASP A 47 5.03 2.42 1.24
C ASP A 47 4.44 3.33 0.17
N ILE A 48 4.95 4.56 0.09
CA ILE A 48 4.56 5.55 -0.91
C ILE A 48 5.80 5.94 -1.68
N MET A 49 5.82 5.56 -2.96
CA MET A 49 6.87 5.95 -3.89
C MET A 49 6.39 7.11 -4.76
N ASP A 50 7.15 8.19 -4.80
CA ASP A 50 6.94 9.27 -5.76
C ASP A 50 7.57 8.88 -7.12
N GLY A 51 6.75 8.77 -8.17
CA GLY A 51 7.19 8.48 -9.53
C GLY A 51 8.02 9.57 -10.21
N ALA A 52 8.35 10.66 -9.52
CA ALA A 52 9.21 11.71 -10.05
C ALA A 52 10.67 11.25 -10.21
N GLY A 53 11.27 11.60 -11.36
CA GLY A 53 12.64 11.24 -11.70
C GLY A 53 12.74 10.06 -12.68
N PRO A 54 13.92 9.86 -13.30
CA PRO A 54 14.08 8.91 -14.39
C PRO A 54 13.89 7.44 -13.95
N VAL A 55 14.34 7.09 -12.73
CA VAL A 55 14.21 5.70 -12.23
C VAL A 55 12.77 5.44 -11.78
N ALA A 56 12.21 6.33 -10.94
CA ALA A 56 10.88 6.14 -10.38
C ALA A 56 9.77 6.16 -11.45
N SER A 57 9.92 6.97 -12.51
CA SER A 57 8.94 7.03 -13.60
C SER A 57 8.87 5.74 -14.41
N VAL A 58 10.00 5.06 -14.63
CA VAL A 58 10.02 3.75 -15.31
C VAL A 58 9.34 2.69 -14.46
N LEU A 59 9.60 2.67 -13.15
CA LEU A 59 8.92 1.75 -12.23
C LEU A 59 7.42 2.02 -12.17
N LEU A 60 7.02 3.29 -12.06
CA LEU A 60 5.62 3.69 -12.07
C LEU A 60 4.91 3.23 -13.35
N LEU A 61 5.54 3.42 -14.52
CA LEU A 61 4.99 2.96 -15.80
C LEU A 61 4.80 1.44 -15.83
N GLY A 62 5.77 0.68 -15.34
CA GLY A 62 5.66 -0.77 -15.21
C GLY A 62 4.48 -1.19 -14.33
N ASN A 63 4.27 -0.49 -13.21
CA ASN A 63 3.14 -0.76 -12.31
C ASN A 63 1.79 -0.36 -12.91
N ILE A 64 1.73 0.76 -13.65
CA ILE A 64 0.52 1.14 -14.41
C ILE A 64 0.19 0.06 -15.45
N GLN A 65 1.19 -0.42 -16.18
CA GLN A 65 0.99 -1.50 -17.15
C GLN A 65 0.49 -2.79 -16.48
N LYS A 66 1.11 -3.19 -15.35
CA LYS A 66 0.67 -4.32 -14.54
C LYS A 66 -0.81 -4.17 -14.14
N LEU A 67 -1.19 -3.02 -13.57
CA LEU A 67 -2.54 -2.77 -13.06
C LEU A 67 -3.62 -2.70 -14.16
N ASN A 68 -3.23 -2.57 -15.43
CA ASN A 68 -4.15 -2.60 -16.57
C ASN A 68 -4.38 -4.01 -17.13
N LEU A 69 -3.70 -5.04 -16.61
CA LEU A 69 -3.93 -6.42 -17.00
C LEU A 69 -5.19 -6.98 -16.34
N ASP A 70 -5.92 -7.84 -17.04
CA ASP A 70 -6.94 -8.69 -16.45
C ASP A 70 -6.27 -9.92 -15.85
N PHE A 71 -6.16 -9.94 -14.52
CA PHE A 71 -5.39 -10.93 -13.78
C PHE A 71 -6.17 -11.46 -12.58
N GLU A 72 -6.25 -12.78 -12.46
CA GLU A 72 -6.76 -13.47 -11.29
C GLU A 72 -6.04 -14.81 -11.14
N GLU A 73 -5.55 -15.07 -9.93
CA GLU A 73 -4.87 -16.29 -9.52
C GLU A 73 -5.49 -16.77 -8.21
N VAL A 74 -6.00 -18.01 -8.21
CA VAL A 74 -6.57 -18.67 -7.03
C VAL A 74 -5.57 -19.70 -6.51
N LYS A 75 -5.26 -19.62 -5.21
CA LYS A 75 -4.35 -20.53 -4.50
C LYS A 75 -5.13 -21.30 -3.43
N PRO A 76 -4.66 -22.48 -2.97
CA PRO A 76 -5.33 -23.24 -1.92
C PRO A 76 -5.64 -22.41 -0.67
N TYR A 77 -4.74 -21.50 -0.31
CA TYR A 77 -4.85 -20.67 0.90
C TYR A 77 -4.94 -19.17 0.60
N GLY A 78 -5.31 -18.77 -0.61
CA GLY A 78 -5.24 -17.34 -0.93
C GLY A 78 -5.62 -17.01 -2.37
N PHE A 79 -5.36 -15.77 -2.73
CA PHE A 79 -5.58 -15.28 -4.08
C PHE A 79 -4.65 -14.12 -4.39
N SER A 80 -4.56 -13.81 -5.67
CA SER A 80 -3.98 -12.57 -6.17
C SER A 80 -4.75 -12.14 -7.39
N ARG A 81 -5.24 -10.90 -7.44
CA ARG A 81 -6.03 -10.44 -8.58
C ARG A 81 -5.96 -8.93 -8.75
N ILE A 82 -6.38 -8.48 -9.92
CA ILE A 82 -6.56 -7.06 -10.21
C ILE A 82 -8.05 -6.80 -10.37
N LEU A 83 -8.56 -5.80 -9.66
CA LEU A 83 -9.95 -5.38 -9.73
C LEU A 83 -10.07 -3.87 -9.88
N GLU A 84 -11.27 -3.41 -10.22
CA GLU A 84 -11.62 -1.99 -10.16
C GLU A 84 -12.43 -1.72 -8.89
N ARG A 85 -12.00 -0.75 -8.08
CA ARG A 85 -12.72 -0.25 -6.91
C ARG A 85 -12.61 1.26 -6.87
N LYS A 86 -13.74 1.96 -6.67
CA LYS A 86 -13.78 3.44 -6.67
C LYS A 86 -13.12 4.07 -7.91
N CYS A 87 -13.36 3.49 -9.09
CA CYS A 87 -12.77 3.89 -10.38
C CYS A 87 -11.23 3.83 -10.43
N GLN A 88 -10.64 2.99 -9.59
CA GLN A 88 -9.20 2.78 -9.51
C GLN A 88 -8.89 1.30 -9.68
N ARG A 89 -7.91 0.98 -10.52
CA ARG A 89 -7.34 -0.37 -10.64
C ARG A 89 -6.46 -0.64 -9.42
N VAL A 90 -6.74 -1.75 -8.75
CA VAL A 90 -6.01 -2.18 -7.56
C VAL A 90 -5.60 -3.63 -7.73
N TRP A 91 -4.33 -3.92 -7.49
CA TRP A 91 -3.87 -5.29 -7.26
C TRP A 91 -4.06 -5.62 -5.79
N GLU A 92 -4.66 -6.77 -5.52
CA GLU A 92 -4.85 -7.28 -4.17
C GLU A 92 -4.39 -8.73 -4.07
N ALA A 93 -3.88 -9.08 -2.89
CA ALA A 93 -3.52 -10.45 -2.60
C ALA A 93 -3.81 -10.79 -1.13
N GLU A 94 -4.07 -12.07 -0.89
CA GLU A 94 -4.16 -12.65 0.44
C GLU A 94 -3.42 -13.97 0.47
N ASN A 95 -2.63 -14.18 1.52
CA ASN A 95 -2.06 -15.46 1.89
C ASN A 95 -2.51 -15.79 3.31
N ARG A 96 -3.44 -16.73 3.43
CA ARG A 96 -4.03 -17.09 4.72
C ARG A 96 -3.12 -17.91 5.62
N MET A 97 -2.13 -18.59 5.05
CA MET A 97 -1.12 -19.36 5.82
C MET A 97 -0.16 -18.43 6.53
N ASP A 98 0.33 -17.41 5.82
CA ASP A 98 1.27 -16.43 6.37
C ASP A 98 0.56 -15.27 7.08
N GLU A 99 -0.78 -15.24 7.01
CA GLU A 99 -1.64 -14.17 7.53
C GLU A 99 -1.22 -12.79 7.00
N VAL A 100 -0.96 -12.75 5.71
CA VAL A 100 -0.56 -11.54 4.99
C VAL A 100 -1.65 -11.16 4.00
N ALA A 101 -1.96 -9.86 3.93
CA ALA A 101 -2.75 -9.27 2.87
C ALA A 101 -1.97 -8.09 2.27
N GLU A 102 -2.19 -7.84 0.98
CA GLU A 102 -1.50 -6.78 0.25
C GLU A 102 -2.45 -6.05 -0.69
N LEU A 103 -2.24 -4.74 -0.82
CA LEU A 103 -2.90 -3.86 -1.79
C LEU A 103 -1.84 -3.01 -2.50
N GLU A 104 -2.01 -2.82 -3.80
CA GLU A 104 -1.18 -1.90 -4.58
C GLU A 104 -2.02 -1.12 -5.60
N PHE A 105 -1.85 0.20 -5.63
CA PHE A 105 -2.56 1.08 -6.55
C PHE A 105 -1.81 2.38 -6.83
N ILE A 106 -2.21 3.08 -7.91
CA ILE A 106 -1.64 4.38 -8.27
C ILE A 106 -2.55 5.52 -7.83
N HIS A 107 -2.07 6.37 -6.93
CA HIS A 107 -2.75 7.60 -6.51
C HIS A 107 -2.27 8.82 -7.32
N ALA A 108 -3.22 9.66 -7.74
CA ALA A 108 -2.99 10.89 -8.53
C ALA A 108 -2.11 10.70 -9.79
N GLY A 109 -2.05 9.49 -10.34
CA GLY A 109 -1.21 9.17 -11.51
C GLY A 109 0.30 9.26 -11.27
N ARG A 110 0.75 9.44 -10.02
CA ARG A 110 2.15 9.73 -9.68
C ARG A 110 2.69 8.88 -8.53
N PHE A 111 1.84 8.59 -7.54
CA PHE A 111 2.27 7.92 -6.33
C PHE A 111 1.86 6.46 -6.40
N LEU A 112 2.85 5.57 -6.38
CA LEU A 112 2.58 4.15 -6.16
C LEU A 112 2.38 3.95 -4.65
N ILE A 113 1.22 3.43 -4.29
CA ILE A 113 0.85 3.11 -2.92
C ILE A 113 0.86 1.59 -2.78
N SER A 114 1.70 1.09 -1.89
CA SER A 114 1.73 -0.31 -1.49
C SER A 114 1.37 -0.41 -0.01
N ILE A 115 0.36 -1.22 0.31
CA ILE A 115 -0.09 -1.45 1.68
C ILE A 115 0.01 -2.94 1.96
N LYS A 116 0.81 -3.31 2.95
CA LYS A 116 0.98 -4.69 3.41
C LYS A 116 0.47 -4.80 4.84
N GLY A 117 -0.42 -5.74 5.08
CA GLY A 117 -0.85 -6.12 6.41
C GLY A 117 -0.24 -7.45 6.84
N GLU A 118 0.15 -7.56 8.10
CA GLU A 118 0.65 -8.79 8.71
C GLU A 118 -0.23 -9.17 9.90
N GLN A 119 -0.44 -10.48 10.08
CA GLN A 119 -1.33 -11.06 11.10
C GLN A 119 -2.79 -10.59 10.98
N LEU A 120 -3.23 -10.26 9.76
CA LEU A 120 -4.58 -9.75 9.48
C LEU A 120 -5.13 -10.30 8.16
N ARG A 121 -6.44 -10.15 7.95
CA ARG A 121 -7.11 -10.63 6.74
C ARG A 121 -7.32 -9.50 5.73
N HIS A 122 -7.55 -9.89 4.50
CA HIS A 122 -7.80 -8.97 3.38
C HIS A 122 -8.89 -7.91 3.68
N ALA A 123 -9.96 -8.29 4.38
CA ALA A 123 -11.04 -7.37 4.75
C ALA A 123 -10.55 -6.26 5.70
N ASP A 124 -9.70 -6.59 6.67
CA ASP A 124 -9.14 -5.62 7.62
C ASP A 124 -8.23 -4.61 6.90
N LEU A 125 -7.44 -5.09 5.93
CA LEU A 125 -6.55 -4.24 5.14
C LEU A 125 -7.33 -3.25 4.28
N TRP A 126 -8.45 -3.68 3.71
CA TRP A 126 -9.35 -2.78 2.97
C TRP A 126 -10.03 -1.76 3.86
N ASP A 127 -10.46 -2.13 5.07
CA ASP A 127 -11.03 -1.19 6.04
C ASP A 127 -10.01 -0.09 6.40
N PHE A 128 -8.74 -0.46 6.59
CA PHE A 128 -7.67 0.51 6.74
C PHE A 128 -7.50 1.40 5.51
N ALA A 129 -7.41 0.81 4.31
CA ALA A 129 -7.18 1.54 3.06
C ALA A 129 -8.33 2.51 2.74
N ASP A 130 -9.57 2.15 3.05
CA ASP A 130 -10.74 3.00 2.84
C ASP A 130 -10.80 4.20 3.80
N LYS A 131 -10.17 4.09 4.96
CA LYS A 131 -10.08 5.17 5.99
C LYS A 131 -8.81 6.01 5.86
N LEU A 132 -7.85 5.59 5.03
CA LEU A 132 -6.59 6.27 4.84
C LEU A 132 -6.81 7.56 4.04
N ASP A 133 -6.43 8.69 4.63
CA ASP A 133 -6.46 9.99 3.96
C ASP A 133 -5.16 10.23 3.17
N LEU A 134 -5.27 10.25 1.84
CA LEU A 134 -4.17 10.53 0.91
C LEU A 134 -4.28 11.91 0.24
N ASN A 135 -5.22 12.78 0.64
CA ASN A 135 -5.49 14.05 -0.03
C ASN A 135 -4.29 15.03 -0.05
N GLY A 136 -3.30 14.81 0.82
CA GLY A 136 -2.05 15.55 0.84
C GLY A 136 -1.08 15.21 -0.30
N LEU A 137 -1.35 14.13 -1.06
CA LEU A 137 -0.53 13.68 -2.18
C LEU A 137 -1.20 14.09 -3.50
N LYS A 138 -0.62 15.09 -4.19
CA LYS A 138 -1.12 15.62 -5.46
C LYS A 138 -0.01 15.73 -6.49
#